data_AF-A0AAW6XQW2-F1
#
_entry.id   AF-A0AAW6XQW2-F1
#
_cell.length_a   1.000
_cell.length_b   1.000
_cell.length_c   1.000
_cell.angle_alpha   90.00
_cell.angle_beta   90.00
_cell.angle_gamma   90.00
#
_symmetry.space_group_name_H-M   'P 1'
#
loop_
_entity.id
_entity.type
_entity.pdbx_description
1 polymer ?
#
loop_
_entity_poly.entity_id
_entity_poly.type
_entity_poly.pdbx_seq_one_letter_code
_entity_poly.pdbx_strand_id
1 'polypeptide(L)'
;MTDKDIESLMQNKGIIRNRMKINAAVKNARAFLAIEQKYCSVAKYLQNFVPTPIVHDIASFDDVPASNDLSQKISKQMKKDGFSFVGPVVIYSYLQGIGLI
;
A
#
# COMPACT_ATOMS: atom_id res chain seq x y z
N MET A 1 -8.26 -3.19 -17.43
CA MET A 1 -9.34 -2.22 -17.16
C MET A 1 -9.15 -0.97 -18.00
N THR A 2 -10.24 -0.54 -18.59
CA THR A 2 -10.41 0.59 -19.51
C THR A 2 -11.25 1.69 -18.84
N ASP A 3 -11.35 2.87 -19.43
CA ASP A 3 -12.18 3.96 -18.90
C ASP A 3 -13.67 3.56 -18.78
N LYS A 4 -14.17 2.71 -19.69
CA LYS A 4 -15.55 2.18 -19.60
C LYS A 4 -15.76 1.35 -18.33
N ASP A 5 -14.75 0.58 -17.92
CA ASP A 5 -14.81 -0.21 -16.68
C ASP A 5 -14.85 0.73 -15.46
N ILE A 6 -14.11 1.84 -15.50
CA ILE A 6 -14.11 2.85 -14.43
C ILE A 6 -15.49 3.51 -14.30
N GLU A 7 -16.10 3.91 -15.42
CA GLU A 7 -17.44 4.52 -15.40
C GLU A 7 -18.51 3.55 -14.89
N SER A 8 -18.42 2.26 -15.25
CA SER A 8 -19.29 1.21 -14.69
C SER A 8 -19.12 1.09 -13.17
N LEU A 9 -17.87 1.05 -12.68
CA LEU A 9 -17.58 0.99 -11.24
C LEU A 9 -18.04 2.23 -10.47
N MET A 10 -18.07 3.41 -11.10
CA MET A 10 -18.61 4.62 -10.47
C MET A 10 -20.11 4.51 -10.15
N GLN A 11 -20.84 3.56 -10.76
CA GLN A 11 -22.24 3.27 -10.44
C GLN A 11 -22.41 2.17 -9.39
N ASN A 12 -21.33 1.45 -9.04
CA ASN A 12 -21.39 0.36 -8.08
C ASN A 12 -21.48 0.89 -6.64
N LYS A 13 -22.62 0.62 -5.97
CA LYS A 13 -22.88 1.04 -4.59
C LYS A 13 -22.14 0.20 -3.53
N GLY A 14 -21.59 -0.96 -3.91
CA GLY A 14 -20.82 -1.83 -3.02
C GLY A 14 -19.38 -1.38 -2.78
N ILE A 15 -18.94 -0.28 -3.42
CA ILE A 15 -17.57 0.23 -3.30
C ILE A 15 -17.55 1.73 -3.00
N ILE A 16 -16.37 2.24 -2.61
CA ILE A 16 -16.12 3.67 -2.50
C ILE A 16 -16.04 4.27 -3.92
N ARG A 17 -17.08 5.01 -4.32
CA ARG A 17 -17.24 5.66 -5.63
C ARG A 17 -16.37 6.92 -5.77
N ASN A 18 -15.05 6.75 -5.64
CA ASN A 18 -14.08 7.81 -5.87
C ASN A 18 -13.20 7.44 -7.07
N ARG A 19 -13.34 8.21 -8.15
CA ARG A 19 -12.65 7.94 -9.43
C ARG A 19 -11.13 7.83 -9.28
N MET A 20 -10.53 8.68 -8.43
CA MET A 20 -9.07 8.64 -8.20
C MET A 20 -8.65 7.36 -7.48
N LYS A 21 -9.41 6.88 -6.49
CA LYS A 21 -9.13 5.62 -5.78
C LYS A 21 -9.30 4.40 -6.67
N ILE A 22 -10.31 4.38 -7.54
CA ILE A 22 -10.51 3.28 -8.50
C ILE A 22 -9.33 3.25 -9.50
N ASN A 23 -8.96 4.39 -10.08
CA ASN A 23 -7.80 4.49 -10.96
C ASN A 23 -6.50 4.10 -10.24
N ALA A 24 -6.37 4.45 -8.96
CA ALA A 24 -5.23 4.05 -8.15
C ALA A 24 -5.13 2.53 -8.00
N ALA A 25 -6.23 1.82 -7.79
CA ALA A 25 -6.22 0.35 -7.74
C ALA A 25 -5.70 -0.27 -9.05
N VAL A 26 -6.14 0.24 -10.21
CA VAL A 26 -5.64 -0.20 -11.52
C VAL A 26 -4.15 0.11 -11.69
N LYS A 27 -3.72 1.32 -11.30
CA LYS A 27 -2.30 1.72 -11.36
C LYS A 27 -1.44 0.85 -10.45
N ASN A 28 -1.89 0.59 -9.23
CA ASN A 28 -1.19 -0.21 -8.23
C ASN A 28 -1.09 -1.67 -8.68
N ALA A 29 -2.11 -2.23 -9.35
CA ALA A 29 -2.04 -3.58 -9.93
C ALA A 29 -0.93 -3.68 -10.99
N ARG A 30 -0.77 -2.65 -11.85
CA ARG A 30 0.32 -2.61 -12.83
C ARG A 30 1.69 -2.51 -12.15
N ALA A 31 1.81 -1.65 -11.13
CA ALA A 31 3.04 -1.51 -10.35
C ALA A 31 3.40 -2.81 -9.61
N PHE A 32 2.40 -3.52 -9.07
CA PHE A 32 2.56 -4.82 -8.42
C PHE A 32 3.19 -5.85 -9.37
N LEU A 33 2.65 -5.99 -10.59
CA LEU A 33 3.20 -6.90 -11.60
C LEU A 33 4.66 -6.55 -11.97
N ALA A 34 4.97 -5.24 -12.08
CA ALA A 34 6.35 -4.80 -12.33
C ALA A 34 7.30 -5.13 -11.17
N ILE A 35 6.84 -5.01 -9.92
CA ILE A 35 7.61 -5.44 -8.75
C ILE A 35 7.84 -6.94 -8.75
N GLU A 36 6.83 -7.76 -9.06
CA GLU A 36 6.99 -9.22 -9.14
C GLU A 36 8.03 -9.62 -10.19
N GLN A 37 8.03 -8.96 -11.35
CA GLN A 37 9.05 -9.20 -12.38
C GLN A 37 10.47 -8.86 -11.89
N LYS A 38 10.63 -7.78 -11.10
CA LYS A 38 11.93 -7.30 -10.64
C LYS A 38 12.45 -8.00 -9.38
N TYR A 39 11.56 -8.37 -8.46
CA TYR A 39 11.91 -8.88 -7.12
C TYR A 39 11.42 -10.31 -6.86
N CYS A 40 10.92 -10.99 -7.90
CA CYS A 40 10.19 -12.27 -7.87
C CYS A 40 8.84 -12.22 -7.14
N SER A 41 8.69 -11.44 -6.07
CA SER A 41 7.41 -11.27 -5.36
C SER A 41 7.38 -9.97 -4.56
N VAL A 42 6.17 -9.49 -4.24
CA VAL A 42 5.99 -8.33 -3.36
C VAL A 42 6.42 -8.61 -1.92
N ALA A 43 6.30 -9.86 -1.45
CA ALA A 43 6.81 -10.26 -0.14
C ALA A 43 8.34 -10.07 -0.06
N LYS A 44 9.08 -10.52 -1.08
CA LYS A 44 10.54 -10.31 -1.17
C LYS A 44 10.90 -8.83 -1.31
N TYR A 45 10.09 -8.06 -2.03
CA TYR A 45 10.25 -6.61 -2.09
C TYR A 45 10.15 -5.96 -0.69
N LEU A 46 9.12 -6.31 0.10
CA LEU A 46 8.92 -5.78 1.45
C LEU A 46 10.01 -6.27 2.43
N GLN A 47 10.50 -7.50 2.28
CA GLN A 47 11.61 -8.04 3.09
C GLN A 47 12.89 -7.22 2.99
N ASN A 48 13.12 -6.50 1.88
CA ASN A 48 14.26 -5.57 1.75
C ASN A 48 14.17 -4.37 2.71
N PHE A 49 12.97 -4.05 3.20
CA PHE A 49 12.74 -2.98 4.17
C PHE A 49 12.52 -3.52 5.58
N VAL A 50 11.84 -4.66 5.68
CA VAL A 50 11.47 -5.31 6.93
C VAL A 50 11.93 -6.78 6.88
N PRO A 51 13.21 -7.06 7.21
CA PRO A 51 13.74 -8.42 7.17
C PRO A 51 13.03 -9.36 8.15
N THR A 52 12.56 -8.83 9.27
CA THR A 52 11.83 -9.54 10.33
C THR A 52 10.67 -8.68 10.80
N PRO A 53 9.49 -9.26 11.11
CA PRO A 53 8.38 -8.50 11.69
C PRO A 53 8.81 -7.71 12.92
N ILE A 54 8.34 -6.48 13.02
CA ILE A 54 8.62 -5.58 14.14
C ILE A 54 7.52 -5.81 15.18
N VAL A 55 7.89 -6.09 16.42
CA VAL A 55 6.94 -6.15 17.54
C VAL A 55 7.18 -4.94 18.41
N HIS A 56 6.21 -4.04 18.47
CA HIS A 56 6.28 -2.87 19.34
C HIS A 56 5.82 -3.23 20.76
N ASP A 57 6.52 -2.68 21.75
CA ASP A 57 6.08 -2.71 23.16
C ASP A 57 5.28 -1.43 23.44
N ILE A 58 3.96 -1.53 23.32
CA ILE A 58 3.04 -0.40 23.40
C ILE A 58 2.09 -0.62 24.59
N ALA A 59 2.09 0.31 25.54
CA ALA A 59 1.27 0.21 26.75
C ALA A 59 -0.22 0.48 26.49
N SER A 60 -0.53 1.38 25.54
CA SER A 60 -1.89 1.73 25.18
C SER A 60 -2.06 1.98 23.67
N PHE A 61 -3.29 1.92 23.18
CA PHE A 61 -3.57 2.19 21.76
C PHE A 61 -3.23 3.64 21.35
N ASP A 62 -3.34 4.59 22.28
CA ASP A 62 -3.05 6.01 22.02
C ASP A 62 -1.56 6.28 21.79
N ASP A 63 -0.69 5.36 22.24
CA ASP A 63 0.75 5.44 22.03
C ASP A 63 1.18 4.89 20.65
N VAL A 64 0.26 4.30 19.89
CA VAL A 64 0.52 3.78 18.54
C VAL A 64 0.72 4.97 17.58
N PRO A 65 1.91 5.16 16.98
CA PRO A 65 2.13 6.26 16.06
C PRO A 65 1.32 6.06 14.77
N ALA A 66 0.86 7.15 14.14
CA ALA A 66 0.17 7.04 12.85
C ALA A 66 1.12 6.69 11.67
N SER A 67 2.43 6.93 11.84
CA SER A 67 3.48 6.59 10.87
C SER A 67 4.86 6.60 11.51
N ASN A 68 5.86 6.03 10.86
CA ASN A 68 7.25 6.05 11.31
C ASN A 68 8.23 6.22 10.14
N ASP A 69 9.53 6.32 10.43
CA ASP A 69 10.56 6.48 9.40
C ASP A 69 10.57 5.36 8.36
N LEU A 70 10.26 4.13 8.79
CA LEU A 70 10.16 2.98 7.91
C LEU A 70 9.01 3.15 6.91
N SER A 71 7.82 3.52 7.36
CA SER A 71 6.68 3.72 6.48
C SER A 71 6.87 4.91 5.54
N GLN A 72 7.59 5.96 5.97
CA GLN A 72 8.00 7.07 5.10
C GLN A 72 8.94 6.60 3.97
N LYS A 73 9.95 5.80 4.30
CA LYS A 73 10.90 5.22 3.32
C LYS A 73 10.18 4.35 2.30
N ILE A 74 9.34 3.43 2.76
CA ILE A 74 8.56 2.53 1.88
C ILE A 74 7.58 3.34 1.03
N SER A 75 6.83 4.29 1.61
CA SER A 75 5.93 5.17 0.84
C SER A 75 6.67 5.91 -0.27
N LYS A 76 7.85 6.45 0.01
CA LYS A 76 8.67 7.15 -0.99
C LYS A 76 9.10 6.20 -2.11
N GLN A 77 9.51 4.98 -1.77
CA GLN A 77 9.96 4.00 -2.75
C GLN A 77 8.80 3.47 -3.59
N MET A 78 7.68 3.09 -2.98
CA MET A 78 6.47 2.65 -3.70
C MET A 78 5.93 3.72 -4.65
N LYS A 79 5.97 5.01 -4.26
CA LYS A 79 5.62 6.11 -5.18
C LYS A 79 6.54 6.15 -6.42
N LYS A 80 7.85 5.95 -6.23
CA LYS A 80 8.82 5.86 -7.34
C LYS A 80 8.55 4.64 -8.22
N ASP A 81 8.16 3.53 -7.61
CA ASP A 81 7.84 2.28 -8.31
C ASP A 81 6.44 2.31 -8.99
N GLY A 82 5.76 3.47 -8.97
CA GLY A 82 4.53 3.70 -9.72
C GLY A 82 3.24 3.53 -8.93
N PHE A 83 3.29 3.16 -7.66
CA PHE A 83 2.11 3.08 -6.80
C PHE A 83 1.52 4.47 -6.53
N SER A 84 0.25 4.49 -6.15
CA SER A 84 -0.54 5.68 -5.82
C SER A 84 -1.42 5.40 -4.60
N PHE A 85 -1.82 6.46 -3.87
CA PHE A 85 -2.50 6.35 -2.58
C PHE A 85 -1.70 5.60 -1.49
N VAL A 86 -0.38 5.60 -1.61
CA VAL A 86 0.57 4.96 -0.70
C VAL A 86 1.31 6.01 0.14
N GLY A 87 0.56 6.79 0.94
CA GLY A 87 1.16 7.75 1.88
C GLY A 87 1.79 7.06 3.10
N PRO A 88 2.66 7.73 3.89
CA PRO A 88 3.32 7.11 5.03
C PRO A 88 2.38 6.50 6.06
N VAL A 89 1.25 7.17 6.36
CA VAL A 89 0.21 6.64 7.27
C VAL A 89 -0.45 5.39 6.69
N VAL A 90 -0.84 5.43 5.41
CA VAL A 90 -1.45 4.28 4.73
C VAL A 90 -0.51 3.08 4.71
N ILE A 91 0.78 3.31 4.44
CA ILE A 91 1.78 2.25 4.45
C ILE A 91 2.01 1.72 5.86
N TYR A 92 2.03 2.57 6.88
CA TYR A 92 2.16 2.10 8.26
C TYR A 92 0.99 1.19 8.64
N SER A 93 -0.25 1.64 8.39
CA SER A 93 -1.46 0.82 8.62
C SER A 93 -1.47 -0.46 7.78
N TYR A 94 -0.95 -0.42 6.55
CA TYR A 94 -0.83 -1.61 5.72
C TYR A 94 0.13 -2.63 6.35
N LEU A 95 1.33 -2.21 6.78
CA LEU A 95 2.32 -3.07 7.40
C LEU A 95 1.79 -3.72 8.69
N GLN A 96 1.05 -2.96 9.50
CA GLN A 96 0.34 -3.50 10.66
C GLN A 96 -0.72 -4.53 10.25
N GLY A 97 -1.55 -4.19 9.25
CA GLY A 97 -2.61 -5.09 8.77
C GLY A 97 -2.12 -6.41 8.16
N ILE A 98 -0.87 -6.46 7.69
CA ILE A 98 -0.25 -7.69 7.16
C ILE A 98 0.73 -8.35 8.15
N GLY A 99 0.86 -7.84 9.38
CA GLY A 99 1.68 -8.43 10.44
C GLY A 99 3.20 -8.26 10.25
N LEU A 100 3.64 -7.21 9.54
CA LEU A 100 5.06 -6.82 9.49
C LEU A 100 5.44 -5.83 10.60
N ILE A 101 4.45 -5.19 11.21
CA ILE A 101 4.52 -4.32 12.38
C ILE A 101 3.40 -4.73 13.33
#